data_AF-A0A0J6TFX4-F1
#
_entry.id   AF-A0A0J6TFX4-F1
#
_cell.length_a   1.000
_cell.length_b   1.000
_cell.length_c   1.000
_cell.angle_alpha   90.00
_cell.angle_beta   90.00
_cell.angle_gamma   90.00
#
_symmetry.space_group_name_H-M   'P 1'
#
loop_
_entity.id
_entity.type
_entity.pdbx_description
1 polymer ?
#
loop_
_entity_poly.entity_id
_entity_poly.type
_entity_poly.pdbx_seq_one_letter_code
_entity_poly.pdbx_strand_id
1 'polypeptide(L)' 'MTASLRQGDGFAGRADAVYETLIRAHQTLSDEESAALNARLVLILANEVGDPAVLEQAIALARRSLRPADPDHARP' A
#
# COMPACT_ATOMS: atom_id res chain seq x y z
N MET A 1 -5.66 3.66 -22.29
CA MET A 1 -6.19 4.57 -21.25
C MET A 1 -5.39 4.32 -19.99
N THR A 2 -4.47 5.21 -19.62
CA THR A 2 -3.71 5.08 -18.37
C THR A 2 -4.65 5.37 -17.21
N ALA A 3 -5.05 4.33 -16.47
CA ALA A 3 -5.84 4.51 -15.26
C ALA A 3 -4.96 5.24 -14.22
N SER A 4 -5.35 6.47 -13.86
CA SER A 4 -4.79 7.14 -12.69
C SER A 4 -5.21 6.39 -11.43
N LEU A 5 -4.24 6.07 -10.58
CA LEU A 5 -4.51 5.45 -9.28
C LEU A 5 -5.35 6.37 -8.40
N ARG A 6 -6.37 5.81 -7.74
CA ARG A 6 -7.15 6.55 -6.74
C ARG A 6 -6.26 6.86 -5.55
N GLN A 7 -6.17 8.14 -5.18
CA GLN A 7 -5.45 8.61 -3.99
C GLN A 7 -6.39 9.03 -2.84
N GLY A 8 -7.71 9.03 -3.06
CA GLY A 8 -8.73 9.29 -2.05
C GLY A 8 -9.19 8.03 -1.32
N ASP A 9 -10.30 8.13 -0.58
CA ASP A 9 -10.88 6.98 0.14
C ASP A 9 -11.37 5.89 -0.84
N GLY A 10 -10.50 4.92 -1.10
CA GLY A 10 -10.77 3.73 -1.90
C GLY A 10 -11.58 2.65 -1.16
N PHE A 11 -11.83 2.84 0.14
CA PHE A 11 -12.47 1.84 1.00
C PHE A 11 -13.91 2.22 1.40
N ALA A 12 -14.39 3.38 0.97
CA ALA A 12 -15.76 3.87 1.20
C ALA A 12 -16.13 3.84 2.69
N GLY A 13 -15.27 4.44 3.53
CA GLY A 13 -15.44 4.51 4.99
C GLY A 13 -15.09 3.23 5.74
N ARG A 14 -14.60 2.17 5.07
CA ARG A 14 -14.22 0.89 5.70
C ARG A 14 -12.72 0.73 5.90
N ALA A 15 -11.96 1.83 5.87
CA ALA A 15 -10.51 1.80 6.05
C ALA A 15 -10.11 1.05 7.33
N ASP A 16 -10.77 1.33 8.46
CA ASP A 16 -10.47 0.73 9.76
C ASP A 16 -10.61 -0.80 9.75
N ALA A 17 -11.66 -1.34 9.15
CA ALA A 17 -11.88 -2.79 9.07
C ALA A 17 -10.81 -3.48 8.19
N VAL A 18 -10.38 -2.81 7.11
CA VAL A 18 -9.29 -3.30 6.25
C VAL A 18 -7.97 -3.28 7.01
N TYR A 19 -7.65 -2.18 7.70
CA TYR A 19 -6.46 -2.10 8.55
C TYR A 19 -6.47 -3.16 9.65
N GLU A 20 -7.60 -3.37 10.33
CA GLU A 20 -7.73 -4.41 11.35
C GLU A 20 -7.44 -5.81 10.76
N THR A 21 -7.96 -6.10 9.57
CA THR A 21 -7.74 -7.38 8.89
C THR A 21 -6.26 -7.61 8.60
N LEU A 22 -5.56 -6.58 8.12
CA LEU A 22 -4.11 -6.64 7.87
C LEU A 22 -3.34 -6.88 9.19
N ILE A 23 -3.63 -6.10 10.23
CA ILE A 23 -2.96 -6.26 11.53
C ILE A 23 -3.18 -7.68 12.09
N ARG A 24 -4.41 -8.20 12.01
CA ARG A 24 -4.72 -9.57 12.44
C ARG A 24 -3.96 -10.62 11.65
N ALA A 25 -3.76 -10.42 10.35
CA ALA A 25 -3.01 -11.35 9.52
C ALA A 25 -1.52 -11.47 9.93
N HIS A 26 -0.96 -10.45 10.57
CA HIS A 26 0.41 -10.47 11.09
C HIS A 26 0.51 -10.97 12.54
N GLN A 27 -0.61 -11.14 13.24
CA GLN A 27 -0.58 -11.64 14.62
C GLN A 27 0.07 -13.03 14.64
N THR A 28 0.91 -13.27 15.64
CA THR A 28 1.63 -14.55 15.87
C THR A 28 2.74 -14.91 14.88
N LEU A 29 3.01 -14.06 13.88
CA LEU A 29 4.13 -14.24 12.95
C LEU A 29 5.44 -13.63 13.49
N SER A 30 6.58 -14.23 13.16
CA SER A 30 7.88 -13.57 13.31
C SER A 30 8.03 -12.40 12.33
N ASP A 31 9.07 -11.58 12.51
CA ASP A 31 9.37 -10.48 11.59
C ASP A 31 9.66 -11.00 10.16
N GLU A 32 10.37 -12.13 10.04
CA GLU A 32 10.65 -12.77 8.76
C GLU A 32 9.38 -13.31 8.09
N GLU A 33 8.52 -13.97 8.87
CA GLU A 33 7.22 -14.48 8.38
C GLU A 33 6.29 -13.34 7.96
N SER A 34 6.28 -12.26 8.73
CA SER A 34 5.54 -11.02 8.45
C SER A 34 6.02 -10.37 7.15
N ALA A 35 7.33 -10.31 6.92
CA ALA A 35 7.90 -9.83 5.66
C ALA A 35 7.55 -10.74 4.48
N ALA A 36 7.59 -12.06 4.66
CA ALA A 36 7.20 -13.03 3.65
C ALA A 36 5.71 -12.94 3.30
N LEU A 37 4.83 -12.74 4.29
CA LEU A 37 3.40 -12.50 4.11
C LEU A 37 3.18 -11.25 3.24
N ASN A 38 3.85 -10.14 3.58
CA ASN A 38 3.74 -8.90 2.82
C ASN A 38 4.19 -9.06 1.37
N ALA A 39 5.33 -9.71 1.13
CA ALA A 39 5.82 -9.97 -0.22
C ALA A 39 4.81 -10.78 -1.04
N ARG A 40 4.22 -11.83 -0.44
CA ARG A 40 3.24 -12.68 -1.11
C ARG A 40 1.92 -11.95 -1.35
N LEU A 41 1.46 -11.14 -0.41
CA LEU A 41 0.27 -10.31 -0.56
C LEU A 41 0.42 -9.31 -1.70
N VAL A 42 1.59 -8.65 -1.82
CA VAL A 42 1.89 -7.74 -2.93
C VAL A 42 1.80 -8.45 -4.27
N LEU A 43 2.36 -9.66 -4.40
CA LEU A 43 2.30 -10.44 -5.64
C LEU A 43 0.87 -10.86 -6.00
N ILE A 44 0.08 -11.28 -5.01
CA ILE A 44 -1.34 -11.63 -5.23
C ILE A 44 -2.09 -10.39 -5.73
N LEU A 45 -1.97 -9.25 -5.03
CA LEU A 45 -2.65 -8.02 -5.42
C LEU A 45 -2.20 -7.50 -6.79
N ALA A 46 -0.91 -7.63 -7.13
CA ALA A 46 -0.40 -7.29 -8.45
C ALA A 46 -1.05 -8.13 -9.56
N ASN A 47 -1.26 -9.43 -9.31
CA ASN A 47 -1.98 -10.31 -10.24
C ASN A 47 -3.47 -9.93 -10.34
N GLU A 48 -4.12 -9.62 -9.23
CA GLU A 48 -5.53 -9.17 -9.22
C GLU A 48 -5.73 -7.85 -9.98
N VAL A 49 -4.73 -6.95 -9.97
CA VAL A 49 -4.75 -5.71 -10.74
C VAL A 49 -4.66 -5.96 -12.25
N GLY A 50 -3.85 -6.94 -12.68
CA GLY A 50 -3.77 -7.43 -14.06
C GLY A 50 -3.13 -6.49 -15.11
N ASP A 51 -2.93 -5.21 -14.78
CA ASP A 51 -2.34 -4.20 -15.67
C ASP A 51 -0.93 -3.76 -15.19
N PRO A 52 0.15 -4.08 -15.93
CA PRO A 52 1.51 -3.65 -15.61
C PRO A 52 1.67 -2.12 -15.47
N ALA A 53 0.94 -1.32 -16.26
CA ALA A 53 1.04 0.14 -16.20
C ALA A 53 0.44 0.71 -14.91
N VAL A 54 -0.54 0.02 -14.33
CA VAL A 54 -1.11 0.37 -13.01
C VAL A 54 -0.11 0.00 -11.91
N LEU A 55 0.56 -1.15 -12.03
CA LEU A 55 1.59 -1.58 -11.08
C LEU A 55 2.79 -0.62 -11.06
N GLU A 56 3.28 -0.19 -12.23
CA GLU A 56 4.38 0.78 -12.34
C GLU A 56 4.04 2.11 -11.66
N GLN A 57 2.82 2.63 -11.88
CA GLN A 57 2.35 3.83 -11.22
C GLN A 57 2.25 3.65 -9.69
N ALA A 58 1.85 2.47 -9.22
CA ALA A 58 1.69 2.19 -7.80
C ALA A 58 3.05 2.14 -7.10
N ILE A 59 4.03 1.50 -7.74
CA ILE A 59 5.42 1.47 -7.27
C ILE A 59 6.00 2.89 -7.22
N ALA A 60 5.79 3.68 -8.28
CA ALA A 60 6.26 5.07 -8.30
C ALA A 60 5.61 5.89 -7.17
N LEU A 61 4.32 5.69 -6.89
CA LEU A 61 3.62 6.36 -5.79
C LEU A 61 4.17 5.94 -4.41
N ALA A 62 4.31 4.63 -4.16
CA ALA A 62 4.85 4.11 -2.91
C ALA A 62 6.28 4.61 -2.66
N ARG A 63 7.11 4.70 -3.69
CA ARG A 63 8.46 5.27 -3.57
C ARG A 63 8.46 6.75 -3.18
N ARG A 64 7.47 7.52 -3.66
CA ARG A 64 7.35 8.94 -3.28
C ARG A 64 6.92 9.12 -1.83
N SER A 65 6.05 8.26 -1.30
CA SER A 65 5.58 8.35 0.10
C SER A 65 6.65 7.99 1.14
N LEU A 66 7.71 7.28 0.74
CA LEU A 66 8.85 6.99 1.60
C LEU A 66 9.82 8.17 1.73
N ARG A 67 9.71 9.19 0.86
CA ARG A 67 10.47 10.43 1.06
C ARG A 67 9.84 11.19 2.22
N PRO A 68 10.63 11.62 3.22
CA PRO A 68 10.11 12.50 4.26
C PRO A 68 9.43 13.69 3.60
N ALA A 69 8.26 14.09 4.12
CA ALA A 69 7.74 15.42 3.84
C ALA A 69 8.86 16.41 4.18
N ASP A 70 9.17 17.32 3.26
CA ASP A 70 10.19 18.33 3.45
C ASP A 70 10.00 19.00 4.82
N PRO A 71 11.00 18.98 5.73
CA PRO A 71 10.88 19.57 7.06
C PRO A 71 10.53 21.07 7.05
N ASP A 72 10.57 21.73 5.89
CA ASP A 72 10.28 23.16 5.74
C ASP A 72 8.77 23.52 5.73
N HIS A 73 7.85 22.55 5.78
CA HIS A 73 6.41 22.84 6.01
C HIS A 73 6.06 23.07 7.49
N ALA A 74 7.04 22.97 8.40
CA ALA A 74 6.89 23.33 9.81
C ALA A 74 7.47 24.72 10.10
N ARG A 75 6.86 25.78 9.55
CA ARG A 75 6.92 27.10 10.17
C ARG A 75 5.63 27.89 9.88
N PRO A 76 4.97 28.45 10.92
CA PRO A 76 3.78 29.28 10.74
C PRO A 76 4.06 30.57 9.97
#